data_AF-A0AAW4GGW0-F1
#
_entry.id   AF-A0AAW4GGW0-F1
#
_cell.length_a   1.000
_cell.length_b   1.000
_cell.length_c   1.000
_cell.angle_alpha   90.00
_cell.angle_beta   90.00
_cell.angle_gamma   90.00
#
_symmetry.space_group_name_H-M   'P 1'
#
loop_
_entity.id
_entity.type
_entity.pdbx_description
1 polymer ?
#
loop_
_entity_poly.entity_id
_entity_poly.type
_entity_poly.pdbx_seq_one_letter_code
_entity_poly.pdbx_strand_id
1 'polypeptide(L)'
;MSTSRLPRIVGFDVPRLHQQVDAAADEAITALLDQAPDEQWTDRFLQHCATLASQLSLAEVKVEGTRIAFHGSIADARALADAVIALVNRLNDQLMQEGNLHAGEE
;
A
#
# COMPACT_ATOMS: atom_id res chain seq x y z
N MET A 1 19.73 10.62 -15.59
CA MET A 1 19.77 9.63 -14.51
C MET A 1 18.75 10.03 -13.46
N SER A 2 17.50 9.63 -13.63
CA SER A 2 16.47 9.86 -12.62
C SER A 2 16.70 8.82 -11.54
N THR A 3 17.18 9.24 -10.37
CA THR A 3 17.10 8.41 -9.17
C THR A 3 15.61 8.26 -8.85
N SER A 4 14.95 7.24 -9.43
CA SER A 4 13.55 6.92 -9.13
C SER A 4 13.47 6.64 -7.64
N ARG A 5 13.04 7.64 -6.88
CA ARG A 5 12.85 7.49 -5.45
C ARG A 5 11.61 6.62 -5.30
N LEU A 6 11.82 5.45 -4.72
CA LEU A 6 10.74 4.52 -4.48
C LEU A 6 9.81 5.07 -3.37
N PRO A 7 8.49 5.00 -3.56
CA PRO A 7 7.53 5.54 -2.62
C PRO A 7 7.57 4.77 -1.29
N ARG A 8 7.45 5.50 -0.19
CA ARG A 8 7.49 4.94 1.17
C ARG A 8 6.27 5.39 1.95
N ILE A 9 5.78 4.51 2.80
CA ILE A 9 4.68 4.83 3.72
C ILE A 9 5.21 5.81 4.77
N VAL A 10 4.57 6.98 4.90
CA VAL A 10 4.90 8.01 5.90
C VAL A 10 3.89 8.06 7.03
N GLY A 11 2.71 7.48 6.84
CA GLY A 11 1.68 7.43 7.87
C GLY A 11 0.43 6.69 7.41
N PHE A 12 -0.49 6.51 8.35
CA PHE A 12 -1.83 5.98 8.09
C PHE A 12 -2.84 6.92 8.73
N ASP A 13 -3.82 7.31 7.93
CA ASP A 13 -5.05 7.89 8.41
C ASP A 13 -6.01 6.74 8.71
N VAL A 14 -6.11 6.40 10.00
CA VAL A 14 -7.04 5.38 10.48
C VAL A 14 -8.24 6.11 11.05
N PRO A 15 -9.42 6.03 10.41
CA PRO A 15 -10.63 6.58 10.97
C PRO A 15 -10.89 5.97 12.35
N ARG A 16 -11.21 6.83 13.33
CA ARG A 16 -11.53 6.36 14.68
C ARG A 16 -12.89 5.69 14.61
N LEU A 17 -12.91 4.36 14.44
CA LEU A 17 -14.12 3.53 14.52
C LEU A 17 -14.93 3.91 15.76
N HIS A 18 -15.93 4.79 15.57
CA HIS A 18 -16.87 5.12 16.61
C HIS A 18 -17.89 3.98 16.63
N GLN A 19 -17.71 3.06 17.59
CA GLN A 19 -18.52 1.95 18.11
C GLN A 19 -19.98 1.67 17.63
N GLN A 20 -20.39 2.04 16.42
CA GLN A 20 -21.70 1.79 15.85
C GLN A 20 -21.56 1.67 14.34
N VAL A 21 -21.52 0.43 13.88
CA VAL A 21 -21.28 0.04 12.49
C VAL A 21 -22.54 0.35 11.66
N ASP A 22 -22.53 1.47 10.96
CA ASP A 22 -23.37 1.65 9.77
C ASP A 22 -22.64 1.03 8.58
N ALA A 23 -23.07 -0.15 8.15
CA ALA A 23 -22.51 -0.91 7.02
C ALA A 23 -22.58 -0.18 5.65
N ALA A 24 -23.12 1.04 5.62
CA ALA A 24 -23.21 1.90 4.44
C ALA A 24 -22.13 3.01 4.41
N ALA A 25 -21.40 3.22 5.51
CA ALA A 25 -20.32 4.19 5.63
C ALA A 25 -19.00 3.44 5.93
N ASP A 26 -18.51 2.71 4.93
CA ASP A 26 -17.23 2.00 5.01
C ASP A 26 -16.09 3.02 5.03
N GLU A 27 -15.69 3.42 6.24
CA GLU A 27 -14.59 4.36 6.47
C GLU A 27 -13.27 3.65 6.15
N ALA A 28 -12.72 3.95 4.96
CA ALA A 28 -11.49 3.33 4.48
C ALA A 28 -10.26 3.82 5.24
N ILE A 29 -9.36 2.89 5.57
CA ILE A 29 -8.04 3.26 6.07
C ILE A 29 -7.25 3.83 4.90
N THR A 30 -6.64 5.00 5.09
CA THR A 30 -5.84 5.63 4.04
C THR A 30 -4.37 5.62 4.42
N ALA A 31 -3.55 4.89 3.69
CA ALA A 31 -2.10 5.01 3.82
C ALA A 31 -1.60 6.22 3.05
N LEU A 32 -0.66 6.95 3.67
CA LEU A 32 0.00 8.11 3.08
C LEU A 32 1.40 7.72 2.63
N LEU A 33 1.73 8.07 1.40
CA LEU A 33 3.04 7.92 0.81
C LEU A 33 3.80 9.25 0.81
N ASP A 34 5.13 9.18 0.92
CA ASP A 34 6.04 10.33 0.79
C ASP A 34 5.94 10.99 -0.59
N GLN A 35 5.73 10.19 -1.63
CA GLN A 35 5.64 10.62 -3.02
C GLN A 35 4.70 9.72 -3.83
N ALA A 36 4.25 10.21 -4.97
CA ALA A 36 3.39 9.45 -5.86
C ALA A 36 4.17 8.26 -6.46
N PRO A 37 3.62 7.03 -6.40
CA PRO A 37 4.20 5.88 -7.07
C PRO A 37 4.07 6.03 -8.59
N ASP A 38 5.05 5.54 -9.33
CA ASP A 38 4.92 5.37 -10.77
C ASP A 38 3.94 4.23 -11.11
N GLU A 39 3.47 4.18 -12.36
CA GLU A 39 2.53 3.15 -12.84
C GLU A 39 3.06 1.73 -12.61
N GLN A 40 4.35 1.49 -12.85
CA GLN A 40 4.97 0.17 -12.63
C GLN A 40 4.92 -0.26 -11.16
N TRP A 41 5.20 0.67 -10.24
CA TRP A 41 5.14 0.39 -8.81
C TRP A 41 3.70 0.11 -8.38
N THR A 42 2.76 0.92 -8.88
CA THR A 42 1.33 0.82 -8.58
C THR A 42 0.77 -0.52 -9.03
N ASP A 43 1.09 -0.95 -10.26
CA ASP A 43 0.65 -2.26 -10.78
C ASP A 43 1.15 -3.41 -9.91
N ARG A 44 2.46 -3.45 -9.61
CA ARG A 44 3.05 -4.47 -8.73
C ARG A 44 2.43 -4.43 -7.33
N PHE A 45 2.23 -3.24 -6.78
CA PHE A 45 1.58 -3.08 -5.48
C PHE A 45 0.17 -3.65 -5.49
N LEU A 46 -0.64 -3.33 -6.49
CA LEU A 46 -2.01 -3.85 -6.63
C LEU A 46 -2.03 -5.38 -6.78
N GLN A 47 -1.09 -5.97 -7.53
CA GLN A 47 -0.98 -7.43 -7.64
C GLN A 47 -0.70 -8.10 -6.29
N HIS A 48 0.24 -7.56 -5.52
CA HIS A 48 0.50 -8.08 -4.18
C HIS A 48 -0.65 -7.81 -3.21
N CYS A 49 -1.28 -6.64 -3.35
CA CYS A 49 -2.39 -6.24 -2.50
C CYS A 49 -3.62 -7.13 -2.75
N ALA A 50 -3.86 -7.63 -3.96
CA ALA A 50 -4.92 -8.60 -4.23
C ALA A 50 -4.75 -9.90 -3.42
N THR A 51 -3.50 -10.34 -3.21
CA THR A 51 -3.21 -11.50 -2.33
C THR A 51 -3.47 -11.15 -0.87
N LEU A 52 -3.04 -9.97 -0.44
CA LEU A 52 -3.25 -9.46 0.92
C LEU A 52 -4.75 -9.25 1.23
N ALA A 53 -5.51 -8.79 0.24
CA ALA A 53 -6.94 -8.53 0.32
C ALA A 53 -7.72 -9.80 0.60
N SER A 54 -7.34 -10.91 -0.04
CA SER A 54 -7.92 -12.23 0.24
C SER A 54 -7.65 -12.68 1.68
N GLN A 55 -6.47 -12.37 2.23
CA GLN A 55 -6.10 -12.74 3.60
C GLN A 55 -6.76 -11.86 4.66
N LEU A 56 -6.93 -10.56 4.37
CA LEU A 56 -7.42 -9.55 5.31
C LEU A 56 -8.89 -9.18 5.09
N SER A 57 -9.60 -9.85 4.18
CA SER A 57 -10.98 -9.53 3.80
C SER A 57 -11.18 -8.06 3.37
N LEU A 58 -10.22 -7.53 2.61
CA LEU A 58 -10.36 -6.22 1.99
C LEU A 58 -11.32 -6.34 0.80
N ALA A 59 -12.26 -5.40 0.71
CA ALA A 59 -13.23 -5.33 -0.39
C ALA A 59 -12.61 -4.65 -1.63
N GLU A 60 -11.87 -3.55 -1.42
CA GLU A 60 -11.29 -2.79 -2.52
C GLU A 60 -10.04 -2.03 -2.05
N VAL A 61 -9.05 -1.91 -2.94
CA VAL A 61 -7.87 -1.06 -2.70
C VAL A 61 -7.71 -0.09 -3.86
N LYS A 62 -7.65 1.20 -3.54
CA LYS A 62 -7.50 2.29 -4.50
C LYS A 62 -6.22 3.07 -4.23
N VAL A 63 -5.44 3.31 -5.27
CA VAL A 63 -4.23 4.14 -5.19
C VAL A 63 -4.52 5.44 -5.92
N GLU A 64 -4.50 6.55 -5.18
CA GLU A 64 -4.81 7.91 -5.65
C GLU A 64 -3.59 8.80 -5.39
N GLY A 65 -2.64 8.80 -6.33
CA GLY A 65 -1.38 9.54 -6.19
C GLY A 65 -0.61 9.09 -4.95
N THR A 66 -0.45 9.97 -3.96
CA THR A 66 0.28 9.68 -2.72
C THR A 66 -0.56 8.99 -1.65
N ARG A 67 -1.78 8.55 -1.97
CA ARG A 67 -2.71 8.00 -0.99
C ARG A 67 -3.19 6.62 -1.43
N ILE A 68 -3.31 5.70 -0.49
CA ILE A 68 -3.84 4.36 -0.76
C ILE A 68 -5.03 4.14 0.17
N ALA A 69 -6.23 4.08 -0.39
CA ALA A 69 -7.45 3.80 0.34
C ALA A 69 -7.71 2.28 0.35
N PHE A 70 -7.90 1.74 1.54
CA PHE A 70 -8.24 0.34 1.79
C PHE A 70 -9.66 0.27 2.33
N HIS A 71 -10.57 -0.26 1.51
CA HIS A 71 -11.97 -0.49 1.85
C HIS A 71 -12.19 -1.96 2.23
N GLY A 72 -13.04 -2.22 3.21
CA GLY A 72 -13.40 -3.57 3.64
C GLY A 72 -13.56 -3.72 5.15
N SER A 73 -13.89 -4.95 5.56
CA SER A 73 -14.07 -5.32 6.98
C SER A 73 -12.74 -5.44 7.71
N ILE A 74 -12.09 -4.31 7.94
CA ILE A 74 -10.81 -4.24 8.62
C ILE A 74 -11.05 -4.33 10.12
N ALA A 75 -11.01 -5.55 10.65
CA ALA A 75 -11.15 -5.80 12.09
C ALA A 75 -9.97 -5.23 12.90
N ASP A 76 -8.78 -5.19 12.30
CA ASP A 76 -7.56 -4.70 12.95
C ASP A 76 -6.77 -3.78 12.00
N ALA A 77 -6.99 -2.48 12.18
CA ALA A 77 -6.30 -1.44 11.42
C ALA A 77 -4.78 -1.49 11.58
N ARG A 78 -4.30 -1.93 12.75
CA ARG A 78 -2.88 -1.99 13.05
C ARG A 78 -2.21 -3.15 12.31
N ALA A 79 -2.86 -4.31 12.26
CA ALA A 79 -2.40 -5.44 11.47
C ALA A 79 -2.36 -5.11 9.97
N LEU A 80 -3.38 -4.40 9.45
CA LEU A 80 -3.36 -3.92 8.07
C LEU A 80 -2.17 -2.97 7.84
N ALA A 81 -1.99 -1.98 8.70
CA ALA A 81 -0.90 -1.00 8.55
C ALA A 81 0.47 -1.69 8.53
N ASP A 82 0.70 -2.64 9.45
CA ASP A 82 1.94 -3.42 9.50
C ASP A 82 2.15 -4.25 8.22
N ALA A 83 1.11 -4.92 7.74
CA ALA A 83 1.15 -5.71 6.52
C ALA A 83 1.42 -4.85 5.26
N VAL A 84 0.81 -3.66 5.18
CA VAL A 84 1.04 -2.71 4.09
C VAL A 84 2.47 -2.14 4.15
N ILE A 85 2.97 -1.76 5.34
CA ILE A 85 4.36 -1.31 5.52
C ILE A 85 5.33 -2.40 5.06
N ALA A 86 5.12 -3.63 5.51
CA ALA A 86 5.97 -4.77 5.13
C ALA A 86 5.93 -5.02 3.61
N LEU A 87 4.75 -4.90 3.00
CA LEU A 87 4.57 -5.05 1.57
C LEU A 87 5.32 -3.99 0.77
N VAL A 88 5.16 -2.71 1.13
CA VAL A 88 5.84 -1.59 0.46
C VAL A 88 7.36 -1.71 0.59
N ASN A 89 7.86 -2.04 1.79
CA ASN A 89 9.30 -2.26 1.97
C ASN A 89 9.82 -3.40 1.10
N ARG A 90 9.10 -4.53 1.05
CA ARG A 90 9.48 -5.66 0.18
C ARG A 90 9.48 -5.27 -1.29
N LEU A 91 8.44 -4.58 -1.76
CA LEU A 91 8.33 -4.14 -3.15
C LEU A 91 9.48 -3.20 -3.52
N ASN A 92 9.82 -2.27 -2.63
CA ASN A 92 10.94 -1.36 -2.84
C ASN A 92 12.28 -2.10 -2.87
N ASP A 93 12.48 -3.08 -2.00
CA ASP A 93 13.70 -3.89 -1.97
C ASP A 93 13.85 -4.71 -3.27
N GLN A 94 12.76 -5.30 -3.77
CA GLN A 94 12.76 -6.01 -5.05
C GLN A 94 13.12 -5.08 -6.22
N LEU A 95 12.51 -3.90 -6.29
CA LEU A 95 12.80 -2.94 -7.37
C LEU A 95 14.23 -2.39 -7.29
N MET A 96 14.78 -2.20 -6.09
CA MET A 96 16.19 -1.84 -5.91
C MET A 96 17.12 -2.96 -6.38
N GLN A 97 16.81 -4.22 -6.05
CA GLN A 97 17.59 -5.37 -6.51
C GLN A 97 17.53 -5.51 -8.04
N GLU A 98 16.34 -5.38 -8.64
CA GLU A 98 16.15 -5.40 -10.10
C GLU A 98 16.95 -4.27 -10.79
N GLY A 99 16.91 -3.05 -10.24
CA GLY A 99 17.68 -1.91 -10.76
C GLY A 99 19.20 -2.08 -10.61
N ASN A 100 19.67 -2.70 -9.53
CA ASN A 100 21.10 -2.95 -9.31
C ASN A 100 21.62 -4.12 -10.16
N LEU A 101 20.78 -5.11 -10.47
CA LEU A 101 21.13 -6.22 -11.35
C LEU A 101 21.44 -5.71 -12.77
N HIS A 102 20.59 -4.83 -13.30
CA HIS A 102 20.75 -4.27 -14.65
C HIS A 102 21.90 -3.26 -14.76
N ALA A 103 22.38 -2.70 -13.64
CA ALA A 103 23.53 -1.78 -13.62
C ALA A 103 24.89 -2.51 -13.52
N GLY A 104 24.90 -3.81 -13.24
CA GLY A 104 26.12 -4.61 -13.08
C GLY A 104 26.58 -5.35 -14.34
N GLU A 105 25.90 -5.18 -15.47
CA GLU A 105 26.22 -5.86 -16.75
C GLU A 105 27.02 -4.97 -17.75
N GLU A 106 27.61 -3.86 -17.30
CA GLU A 106 28.49 -3.00 -18.13
C GLU A 106 30.00 -3.31 -17.96
#